data_AF-A0A370L570-F1
#
_entry.id   AF-A0A370L570-F1
#
_cell.length_a   1.000
_cell.length_b   1.000
_cell.length_c   1.000
_cell.angle_alpha   90.00
_cell.angle_beta   90.00
_cell.angle_gamma   90.00
#
_symmetry.space_group_name_H-M   'P 1'
#
loop_
_entity.id
_entity.type
_entity.pdbx_description
1 polymer ?
#
loop_
_entity_poly.entity_id
_entity_poly.type
_entity_poly.pdbx_seq_one_letter_code
_entity_poly.pdbx_strand_id
1 'polypeptide(L)'
;MRAARRQRARPVSAAPAQAAFPLAIIAGSGEYPPRLASLAAARGHEVYVAAIEGAAQPGDFAPHSVRAYRLGQLGRLLDELKRRGIGDLVMIGALPRPSFGSLLPEPSTLKYLPHFARAFQGGDDHLLKGVVQFFENQGYRVHGPADIAPALTAPLGALGRRQAPTVARAVIEQGFALLAALSPFDVGQAAIVADHRVVAIEAAEGTDAMIKRVAELVASGRLKFARHDGVLVKAPKDGQDLRVDMPAIGPDTLRNLAQAGLSGVALRAGKVLVGDSDRLGKLADELGLFVEGVA
;
A
#
# COMPACT_ATOMS: atom_id res chain seq x y z
N MET A 1 -19.88 -26.15 43.44
CA MET A 1 -20.24 -26.14 42.01
C MET A 1 -20.71 -24.74 41.61
N ARG A 2 -19.87 -23.94 40.95
CA ARG A 2 -20.29 -22.68 40.30
C ARG A 2 -19.87 -22.75 38.84
N ALA A 3 -20.85 -22.80 37.95
CA ALA A 3 -20.67 -22.94 36.52
C ALA A 3 -20.14 -21.63 35.90
N ALA A 4 -19.00 -21.71 35.22
CA ALA A 4 -18.42 -20.60 34.47
C ALA A 4 -19.22 -20.37 33.18
N ARG A 5 -19.87 -19.21 33.11
CA ARG A 5 -20.62 -18.72 31.94
C ARG A 5 -19.61 -18.32 30.85
N ARG A 6 -19.46 -19.15 29.81
CA ARG A 6 -18.68 -18.80 28.61
C ARG A 6 -19.33 -17.59 27.93
N GLN A 7 -18.69 -16.43 27.98
CA GLN A 7 -19.04 -15.28 27.14
C GLN A 7 -18.70 -15.63 25.69
N ARG A 8 -19.73 -15.74 24.85
CA ARG A 8 -19.56 -15.82 23.40
C ARG A 8 -19.03 -14.47 22.92
N ALA A 9 -17.90 -14.51 22.20
CA ALA A 9 -17.36 -13.34 21.51
C ALA A 9 -18.44 -12.74 20.58
N ARG A 10 -18.70 -11.44 20.74
CA ARG A 10 -19.56 -10.68 19.83
C ARG A 10 -18.86 -10.55 18.48
N PRO A 11 -19.56 -10.70 17.35
CA PRO A 11 -18.98 -10.41 16.05
C PRO A 11 -18.58 -8.92 16.01
N VAL A 12 -17.36 -8.66 15.54
CA VAL A 12 -16.87 -7.31 15.26
C VAL A 12 -17.81 -6.67 14.25
N SER A 13 -18.50 -5.60 14.66
CA SER A 13 -19.40 -4.85 13.79
C SER A 13 -18.60 -4.33 12.59
N ALA A 14 -18.97 -4.75 11.38
CA ALA A 14 -18.50 -4.11 10.16
C ALA A 14 -18.84 -2.61 10.23
N ALA A 15 -17.89 -1.76 9.87
CA ALA A 15 -18.14 -0.33 9.71
C ALA A 15 -19.34 -0.11 8.77
N PRO A 16 -20.18 0.91 8.99
CA PRO A 16 -21.33 1.17 8.13
C PRO A 16 -20.86 1.26 6.68
N ALA A 17 -21.53 0.53 5.78
CA ALA A 17 -21.26 0.61 4.36
C ALA A 17 -21.47 2.06 3.91
N GLN A 18 -20.43 2.69 3.36
CA GLN A 18 -20.56 4.01 2.73
C GLN A 18 -21.64 3.93 1.65
N ALA A 19 -22.45 4.98 1.53
CA ALA A 19 -23.42 5.09 0.45
C ALA A 19 -22.70 4.95 -0.91
N ALA A 20 -23.32 4.28 -1.86
CA ALA A 20 -22.78 4.19 -3.22
C ALA A 20 -22.63 5.59 -3.83
N PHE A 21 -21.51 5.83 -4.49
CA PHE A 21 -21.22 7.07 -5.21
C PHE A 21 -20.37 6.79 -6.45
N PRO A 22 -20.40 7.68 -7.46
CA PRO A 22 -19.49 7.62 -8.60
C PRO A 22 -18.04 7.84 -8.14
N LEU A 23 -17.18 6.87 -8.39
CA LEU A 23 -15.78 6.86 -7.97
C LEU A 23 -14.87 6.81 -9.20
N ALA A 24 -13.90 7.72 -9.26
CA ALA A 24 -12.82 7.64 -10.21
C ALA A 24 -11.55 7.06 -9.57
N ILE A 25 -10.99 6.04 -10.22
CA ILE A 25 -9.70 5.43 -9.86
C ILE A 25 -8.64 5.97 -10.81
N ILE A 26 -7.70 6.74 -10.28
CA ILE A 26 -6.49 7.13 -11.00
C ILE A 26 -5.48 5.99 -10.81
N ALA A 27 -5.33 5.18 -11.85
CA ALA A 27 -4.63 3.90 -11.77
C ALA A 27 -3.18 4.01 -12.29
N GLY A 28 -2.23 3.75 -11.38
CA GLY A 28 -0.84 3.46 -11.71
C GLY A 28 -0.60 1.97 -12.01
N SER A 29 0.65 1.56 -11.95
CA SER A 29 1.05 0.16 -12.22
C SER A 29 0.83 -0.77 -11.02
N GLY A 30 0.77 -2.08 -11.29
CA GLY A 30 0.66 -3.13 -10.29
C GLY A 30 -0.72 -3.79 -10.21
N GLU A 31 -0.88 -4.73 -9.29
CA GLU A 31 -2.11 -5.55 -9.16
C GLU A 31 -3.23 -4.88 -8.34
N TYR A 32 -2.89 -3.84 -7.58
CA TYR A 32 -3.82 -3.17 -6.68
C TYR A 32 -4.96 -2.40 -7.37
N PRO A 33 -4.71 -1.63 -8.45
CA PRO A 33 -5.77 -0.82 -9.05
C PRO A 33 -6.93 -1.67 -9.63
N PRO A 34 -6.70 -2.74 -10.42
CA PRO A 34 -7.79 -3.60 -10.89
C PRO A 34 -8.57 -4.27 -9.75
N ARG A 35 -7.87 -4.67 -8.68
CA ARG A 35 -8.50 -5.30 -7.51
C ARG A 35 -9.37 -4.29 -6.75
N LEU A 36 -8.89 -3.06 -6.58
CA LEU A 36 -9.67 -1.99 -5.96
C LEU A 36 -10.92 -1.68 -6.79
N ALA A 37 -10.82 -1.65 -8.12
CA ALA A 37 -11.97 -1.45 -9.01
C ALA A 37 -13.05 -2.53 -8.81
N SER A 38 -12.63 -3.80 -8.80
CA SER A 38 -13.52 -4.94 -8.54
C SER A 38 -14.18 -4.86 -7.16
N LEU A 39 -13.41 -4.56 -6.11
CA LEU A 39 -13.92 -4.45 -4.74
C LEU A 39 -14.86 -3.25 -4.54
N ALA A 40 -14.56 -2.11 -5.16
CA ALA A 40 -15.41 -0.93 -5.11
C ALA A 40 -16.74 -1.18 -5.83
N ALA A 41 -16.71 -1.79 -7.01
CA ALA A 41 -17.93 -2.16 -7.75
C ALA A 41 -18.78 -3.18 -6.98
N ALA A 42 -18.16 -4.18 -6.35
CA ALA A 42 -18.86 -5.14 -5.49
C ALA A 42 -19.54 -4.49 -4.26
N ARG A 43 -19.09 -3.29 -3.86
CA ARG A 43 -19.70 -2.47 -2.81
C ARG A 43 -20.73 -1.47 -3.34
N GLY A 44 -21.02 -1.50 -4.65
CA GLY A 44 -22.04 -0.70 -5.31
C GLY A 44 -21.56 0.65 -5.86
N HIS A 45 -20.27 0.96 -5.78
CA HIS A 45 -19.74 2.20 -6.39
C HIS A 45 -19.78 2.11 -7.93
N GLU A 46 -20.15 3.20 -8.59
CA GLU A 46 -20.03 3.32 -10.04
C GLU A 46 -18.58 3.69 -10.38
N VAL A 47 -17.82 2.73 -10.90
CA VAL A 47 -16.37 2.87 -11.10
C VAL A 47 -16.04 3.39 -12.49
N TYR A 48 -15.29 4.49 -12.53
CA TYR A 48 -14.57 4.97 -13.70
C TYR A 48 -13.06 4.86 -13.47
N VAL A 49 -12.32 4.36 -14.45
CA VAL A 49 -10.87 4.19 -14.35
C VAL A 49 -10.16 5.16 -15.29
N ALA A 50 -9.36 6.04 -14.71
CA ALA A 50 -8.36 6.84 -15.41
C ALA A 50 -7.01 6.11 -15.36
N ALA A 51 -6.75 5.28 -16.37
CA ALA A 51 -5.52 4.50 -16.47
C ALA A 51 -4.37 5.39 -16.94
N ILE A 52 -3.26 5.43 -16.21
CA ILE A 52 -2.09 6.21 -16.62
C ILE A 52 -1.34 5.45 -17.71
N GLU A 53 -1.17 6.09 -18.87
CA GLU A 53 -0.45 5.53 -20.00
C GLU A 53 0.98 5.14 -19.61
N GLY A 54 1.40 3.94 -20.01
CA GLY A 54 2.70 3.36 -19.66
C GLY A 54 2.78 2.74 -18.26
N ALA A 55 1.77 2.95 -17.39
CA ALA A 55 1.72 2.37 -16.06
C ALA A 55 0.58 1.34 -15.91
N ALA A 56 -0.61 1.64 -16.43
CA ALA A 56 -1.80 0.80 -16.32
C ALA A 56 -2.34 0.44 -17.71
N GLN A 57 -2.72 -0.83 -17.91
CA GLN A 57 -3.33 -1.29 -19.16
C GLN A 57 -4.85 -1.26 -19.05
N PRO A 58 -5.59 -0.59 -19.96
CA PRO A 58 -7.05 -0.54 -19.90
C PRO A 58 -7.73 -1.92 -19.86
N GLY A 59 -7.13 -2.93 -20.48
CA GLY A 59 -7.66 -4.31 -20.50
C GLY A 59 -7.78 -4.96 -19.12
N ASP A 60 -6.97 -4.53 -18.14
CA ASP A 60 -6.96 -5.09 -16.79
C ASP A 60 -8.20 -4.69 -15.97
N PHE A 61 -8.97 -3.71 -16.45
CA PHE A 61 -10.09 -3.12 -15.73
C PHE A 61 -11.46 -3.55 -16.27
N ALA A 62 -11.53 -4.50 -17.19
CA ALA A 62 -12.82 -5.03 -17.65
C ALA A 62 -13.63 -5.61 -16.46
N PRO A 63 -14.95 -5.36 -16.37
CA PRO A 63 -15.83 -4.69 -17.34
C PRO A 63 -16.03 -3.17 -17.09
N HIS A 64 -15.20 -2.53 -16.26
CA HIS A 64 -15.38 -1.12 -15.87
C HIS A 64 -15.13 -0.13 -17.01
N SER A 65 -15.76 1.05 -16.92
CA SER A 65 -15.49 2.15 -17.84
C SER A 65 -14.07 2.65 -17.62
N VAL A 66 -13.20 2.53 -18.63
CA VAL A 66 -11.79 2.88 -18.54
C VAL A 66 -11.37 3.77 -19.70
N ARG A 67 -10.48 4.72 -19.40
CA ARG A 67 -9.80 5.53 -20.41
C ARG A 67 -8.35 5.74 -20.03
N ALA A 68 -7.47 5.63 -21.02
CA ALA A 68 -6.06 5.93 -20.86
C ALA A 68 -5.81 7.45 -20.89
N TYR A 69 -4.91 7.92 -20.03
CA TYR A 69 -4.49 9.32 -19.94
C TYR A 69 -2.97 9.42 -19.82
N ARG A 70 -2.37 10.35 -20.57
CA ARG A 70 -1.00 10.80 -20.31
C ARG A 70 -0.99 11.73 -19.09
N LEU A 71 0.13 11.76 -18.36
CA LEU A 71 0.32 12.67 -17.21
C LEU A 71 0.05 14.15 -17.58
N GLY A 72 0.39 14.57 -18.80
CA GLY A 72 0.12 15.92 -19.31
C GLY A 72 -1.35 16.27 -19.60
N GLN A 73 -2.27 15.31 -19.48
CA GLN A 73 -3.69 15.45 -19.86
C GLN A 73 -4.63 15.64 -18.67
N LEU A 74 -4.11 16.17 -17.57
CA LEU A 74 -4.88 16.49 -16.38
C LEU A 74 -6.12 17.32 -16.67
N GLY A 75 -6.05 18.31 -17.57
CA GLY A 75 -7.23 19.08 -17.98
C GLY A 75 -8.34 18.21 -18.57
N ARG A 76 -8.01 17.27 -19.46
CA ARG A 76 -8.98 16.34 -20.06
C ARG A 76 -9.57 15.38 -19.03
N LEU A 77 -8.77 14.94 -18.06
CA LEU A 77 -9.25 14.13 -16.94
C LEU A 77 -10.31 14.90 -16.16
N LEU A 78 -10.01 16.13 -15.73
CA LEU A 78 -10.94 16.96 -14.98
C LEU A 78 -12.24 17.25 -15.76
N ASP A 79 -12.15 17.51 -17.06
CA ASP A 79 -13.33 17.72 -17.90
C ASP A 79 -14.20 16.46 -18.00
N GLU A 80 -13.58 15.28 -18.08
CA GLU A 80 -14.30 14.00 -18.08
C GLU A 80 -14.97 13.73 -16.73
N LEU A 81 -14.25 13.94 -15.62
CA LEU A 81 -14.81 13.75 -14.28
C LEU A 81 -16.04 14.65 -14.06
N LYS A 82 -15.95 15.91 -14.48
CA LYS A 82 -17.08 16.86 -14.43
C LYS A 82 -18.25 16.41 -15.30
N ARG A 83 -18.00 15.99 -16.55
CA ARG A 83 -19.06 15.48 -17.45
C ARG A 83 -19.80 14.29 -16.85
N ARG A 84 -19.10 13.44 -16.10
CA ARG A 84 -19.67 12.26 -15.42
C ARG A 84 -20.27 12.57 -14.05
N GLY A 85 -20.12 13.79 -13.54
CA GLY A 85 -20.56 14.13 -12.18
C GLY A 85 -19.78 13.38 -11.08
N ILE A 86 -18.55 12.95 -11.35
CA ILE A 86 -17.72 12.24 -10.37
C ILE A 86 -17.08 13.26 -9.43
N GLY A 87 -17.38 13.15 -8.14
CA GLY A 87 -16.81 13.99 -7.08
C GLY A 87 -15.74 13.28 -6.24
N ASP A 88 -15.68 11.94 -6.30
CA ASP A 88 -14.88 11.11 -5.41
C ASP A 88 -13.75 10.41 -6.19
N LEU A 89 -12.54 10.46 -5.65
CA LEU A 89 -11.31 9.99 -6.29
C LEU A 89 -10.53 9.06 -5.36
N VAL A 90 -9.85 8.08 -5.95
CA VAL A 90 -8.82 7.29 -5.28
C VAL A 90 -7.62 7.11 -6.22
N MET A 91 -6.42 7.29 -5.69
CA MET A 91 -5.16 7.08 -6.40
C MET A 91 -4.52 5.80 -5.88
N ILE A 92 -4.14 4.90 -6.79
CA ILE A 92 -3.54 3.62 -6.38
C ILE A 92 -2.64 3.04 -7.47
N GLY A 93 -1.62 2.31 -7.05
CA GLY A 93 -0.59 1.73 -7.92
C GLY A 93 0.67 2.58 -7.98
N ALA A 94 1.77 1.99 -8.44
CA ALA A 94 3.03 2.72 -8.57
C ALA A 94 2.91 3.72 -9.74
N LEU A 95 2.98 5.00 -9.40
CA LEU A 95 2.91 6.11 -10.35
C LEU A 95 4.30 6.40 -10.90
N PRO A 96 4.48 6.54 -12.23
CA PRO A 96 5.74 6.98 -12.79
C PRO A 96 6.04 8.40 -12.30
N ARG A 97 7.27 8.65 -11.87
CA ARG A 97 7.67 9.99 -11.43
C ARG A 97 7.50 10.97 -12.60
N PRO A 98 6.64 11.99 -12.47
CA PRO A 98 6.46 12.95 -13.54
C PRO A 98 7.75 13.76 -13.70
N SER A 99 8.38 13.69 -14.88
CA SER A 99 9.46 14.60 -15.26
C SER A 99 8.89 15.75 -16.10
N PHE A 100 9.41 16.97 -15.95
CA PHE A 100 8.96 18.13 -16.73
C PHE A 100 8.98 17.88 -18.25
N GLY A 101 9.91 17.07 -18.76
CA GLY A 101 9.96 16.66 -20.17
C GLY A 101 8.87 15.67 -20.58
N SER A 102 8.46 14.77 -19.68
CA SER A 102 7.36 13.81 -19.92
C SER A 102 5.97 14.42 -19.82
N LEU A 103 5.85 15.62 -19.24
CA LEU A 103 4.57 16.24 -18.92
C LEU A 103 3.87 16.89 -20.10
N LEU A 104 4.50 17.02 -21.29
CA LEU A 104 4.00 17.69 -22.51
C LEU A 104 2.56 18.22 -22.37
N PRO A 105 2.40 19.35 -21.63
CA PRO A 105 1.11 19.67 -21.06
C PRO A 105 0.18 20.16 -22.16
N GLU A 106 -1.03 19.61 -22.19
CA GLU A 106 -2.05 20.14 -23.09
C GLU A 106 -2.45 21.56 -22.69
N PRO A 107 -3.00 22.37 -23.61
CA PRO A 107 -3.42 23.74 -23.31
C PRO A 107 -4.34 23.84 -22.08
N SER A 108 -5.22 22.86 -21.88
CA SER A 108 -6.12 22.78 -20.72
C SER A 108 -5.39 22.47 -19.39
N THR A 109 -4.18 21.91 -19.46
CA THR A 109 -3.32 21.60 -18.31
C THR A 109 -2.36 22.75 -17.97
N LEU A 110 -2.02 23.62 -18.92
CA LEU A 110 -1.07 24.73 -18.73
C LEU A 110 -1.44 25.64 -17.54
N LYS A 111 -2.73 25.90 -17.33
CA LYS A 111 -3.21 26.74 -16.22
C LYS A 111 -2.94 26.15 -14.82
N TYR A 112 -2.70 24.84 -14.73
CA TYR A 112 -2.42 24.14 -13.48
C TYR A 112 -0.92 23.93 -13.24
N LEU A 113 -0.07 24.17 -14.25
CA LEU A 113 1.37 23.96 -14.18
C LEU A 113 2.06 24.71 -13.03
N PRO A 114 1.70 25.96 -12.69
CA PRO A 114 2.29 26.67 -11.56
C PRO A 114 2.07 25.98 -10.20
N HIS A 115 0.99 25.21 -10.04
CA HIS A 115 0.70 24.49 -8.80
C HIS A 115 1.70 23.34 -8.59
N PHE A 116 1.94 22.55 -9.64
CA PHE A 116 2.88 21.44 -9.58
C PHE A 116 4.34 21.92 -9.53
N ALA A 117 4.67 23.04 -10.18
CA ALA A 117 6.03 23.58 -10.16
C ALA A 117 6.58 23.85 -8.75
N ARG A 118 5.72 24.21 -7.79
CA ARG A 118 6.09 24.37 -6.38
C ARG A 118 6.24 23.02 -5.67
N ALA A 119 5.37 22.05 -5.97
CA ALA A 119 5.42 20.71 -5.39
C ALA A 119 6.64 19.89 -5.86
N PHE A 120 7.18 20.17 -7.05
CA PHE A 120 8.38 19.51 -7.57
C PHE A 120 9.69 19.94 -6.90
N GLN A 121 9.70 21.00 -6.08
CA GLN A 121 10.90 21.43 -5.34
C GLN A 121 11.14 20.63 -4.05
N GLY A 122 10.20 19.74 -3.67
CA GLY A 122 10.33 18.84 -2.51
C GLY A 122 10.58 17.36 -2.88
N GLY A 123 10.72 16.51 -1.86
CA GLY A 123 10.82 15.04 -2.01
C GLY A 123 9.49 14.38 -2.45
N ASP A 124 9.49 13.05 -2.59
CA ASP A 124 8.35 12.29 -3.13
C ASP A 124 7.05 12.47 -2.32
N ASP A 125 7.13 12.47 -0.99
CA ASP A 125 6.00 12.76 -0.08
C ASP A 125 5.37 14.14 -0.35
N HIS A 126 6.18 15.14 -0.68
CA HIS A 126 5.71 16.51 -0.94
C HIS A 126 4.97 16.59 -2.28
N LEU A 127 5.46 15.87 -3.29
CA LEU A 127 4.81 15.78 -4.59
C LEU A 127 3.44 15.10 -4.47
N LEU A 128 3.37 13.95 -3.81
CA LEU A 128 2.11 13.19 -3.65
C LEU A 128 1.08 13.98 -2.84
N LYS A 129 1.48 14.63 -1.74
CA LYS A 129 0.61 15.54 -0.98
C LYS A 129 0.12 16.71 -1.85
N GLY A 130 0.97 17.26 -2.71
CA GLY A 130 0.60 18.31 -3.66
C GLY A 130 -0.46 17.85 -4.66
N VAL A 131 -0.38 16.61 -5.14
CA VAL A 131 -1.40 16.03 -6.03
C VAL A 131 -2.76 15.91 -5.31
N VAL A 132 -2.78 15.47 -4.06
CA VAL A 132 -4.02 15.40 -3.27
C VAL A 132 -4.65 16.78 -3.11
N GLN A 133 -3.85 17.75 -2.64
CA GLN A 133 -4.30 19.12 -2.44
C GLN A 133 -4.79 19.76 -3.74
N PHE A 134 -4.16 19.45 -4.87
CA PHE A 134 -4.63 19.91 -6.18
C PHE A 134 -6.07 19.49 -6.44
N PHE A 135 -6.40 18.20 -6.29
CA PHE A 135 -7.75 17.70 -6.53
C PHE A 135 -8.75 18.24 -5.51
N GLU A 136 -8.38 18.33 -4.23
CA GLU A 136 -9.23 18.92 -3.20
C GLU A 136 -9.57 20.40 -3.50
N ASN A 137 -8.59 21.19 -3.94
CA ASN A 137 -8.80 22.58 -4.36
C ASN A 137 -9.68 22.72 -5.61
N GLN A 138 -9.80 21.65 -6.42
CA GLN A 138 -10.74 21.59 -7.55
C GLN A 138 -12.13 21.09 -7.13
N GLY A 139 -12.35 20.80 -5.84
CA GLY A 139 -13.64 20.38 -5.28
C GLY A 139 -13.86 18.87 -5.24
N TYR A 140 -12.84 18.05 -5.49
CA TYR A 140 -12.94 16.60 -5.39
C TYR A 140 -12.63 16.09 -3.97
N ARG A 141 -13.24 14.97 -3.60
CA ARG A 141 -12.91 14.24 -2.37
C ARG A 141 -11.92 13.13 -2.71
N VAL A 142 -10.73 13.22 -2.14
CA VAL A 142 -9.70 12.19 -2.32
C VAL A 142 -9.76 11.22 -1.16
N HIS A 143 -10.02 9.95 -1.47
CA HIS A 143 -10.10 8.83 -0.54
C HIS A 143 -8.81 8.02 -0.56
N GLY A 144 -8.55 7.31 0.55
CA GLY A 144 -7.52 6.31 0.56
C GLY A 144 -8.00 4.94 0.09
N PRO A 145 -7.08 4.08 -0.38
CA PRO A 145 -7.41 2.71 -0.78
C PRO A 145 -8.20 1.95 0.28
N ALA A 146 -7.83 2.10 1.55
CA ALA A 146 -8.47 1.45 2.68
C ALA A 146 -9.89 1.98 2.96
N ASP A 147 -10.18 3.25 2.64
CA ASP A 147 -11.51 3.84 2.86
C ASP A 147 -12.53 3.26 1.87
N ILE A 148 -12.09 3.02 0.63
CA ILE A 148 -12.91 2.42 -0.43
C ILE A 148 -13.01 0.90 -0.27
N ALA A 149 -11.87 0.24 -0.08
CA ALA A 149 -11.76 -1.21 -0.06
C ALA A 149 -10.89 -1.69 1.12
N PRO A 150 -11.43 -1.72 2.36
CA PRO A 150 -10.69 -2.18 3.54
C PRO A 150 -10.09 -3.58 3.38
N ALA A 151 -10.77 -4.45 2.62
CA ALA A 151 -10.34 -5.81 2.31
C ALA A 151 -9.06 -5.92 1.46
N LEU A 152 -8.54 -4.79 0.94
CA LEU A 152 -7.26 -4.73 0.24
C LEU A 152 -6.07 -4.60 1.19
N THR A 153 -6.33 -4.28 2.47
CA THR A 153 -5.31 -4.09 3.50
C THR A 153 -5.14 -5.32 4.39
N ALA A 154 -3.99 -5.41 5.05
CA ALA A 154 -3.70 -6.45 6.02
C ALA A 154 -4.76 -6.45 7.14
N PRO A 155 -5.55 -7.52 7.33
CA PRO A 155 -6.45 -7.62 8.47
C PRO A 155 -5.66 -7.79 9.76
N LEU A 156 -6.29 -7.53 10.91
CA LEU A 156 -5.71 -7.90 12.20
C LEU A 156 -5.65 -9.43 12.31
N GLY A 157 -4.49 -9.96 12.72
CA GLY A 157 -4.23 -11.40 12.83
C GLY A 157 -3.54 -12.00 11.60
N ALA A 158 -3.42 -13.32 11.61
CA ALA A 158 -2.71 -14.05 10.56
C ALA A 158 -3.52 -14.09 9.25
N LEU A 159 -2.82 -13.92 8.12
CA LEU A 159 -3.39 -14.09 6.79
C LEU A 159 -3.38 -15.57 6.36
N GLY A 160 -2.32 -16.30 6.72
CA GLY A 160 -2.19 -17.75 6.48
C GLY A 160 -2.57 -18.58 7.72
N ARG A 161 -2.26 -19.88 7.69
CA ARG A 161 -2.42 -20.78 8.84
C ARG A 161 -1.37 -20.54 9.92
N ARG A 162 -0.20 -20.00 9.56
CA ARG A 162 0.91 -19.73 10.49
C ARG A 162 0.74 -18.38 11.18
N GLN A 163 0.89 -18.38 12.50
CA GLN A 163 0.94 -17.17 13.34
C GLN A 163 2.37 -16.86 13.75
N ALA A 164 2.67 -15.59 14.03
CA ALA A 164 3.95 -15.24 14.63
C ALA A 164 4.09 -15.92 16.00
N PRO A 165 5.18 -16.67 16.24
CA PRO A 165 5.38 -17.38 17.49
C PRO A 165 5.52 -16.37 18.64
N THR A 166 5.21 -16.78 19.87
CA THR A 166 5.26 -15.90 21.06
C THR A 166 6.63 -15.21 21.22
N VAL A 167 7.70 -15.92 20.90
CA VAL A 167 9.08 -15.39 20.96
C VAL A 167 9.33 -14.24 19.96
N ALA A 168 8.59 -14.18 18.85
CA ALA A 168 8.72 -13.12 17.86
C ALA A 168 8.01 -11.82 18.27
N ARG A 169 7.17 -11.82 19.31
CA ARG A 169 6.36 -10.66 19.70
C ARG A 169 7.21 -9.46 20.11
N ALA A 170 8.21 -9.69 20.96
CA ALA A 170 9.14 -8.62 21.38
C ALA A 170 9.94 -8.06 20.19
N VAL A 171 10.32 -8.91 19.24
CA VAL A 171 11.04 -8.51 18.01
C VAL A 171 10.15 -7.66 17.10
N ILE A 172 8.87 -8.04 16.95
CA ILE A 172 7.87 -7.28 16.20
C ILE A 172 7.63 -5.91 16.84
N GLU A 173 7.44 -5.87 18.16
CA GLU A 173 7.25 -4.62 18.92
C GLU A 173 8.46 -3.70 18.79
N GLN A 174 9.67 -4.23 18.95
CA GLN A 174 10.92 -3.49 18.75
C GLN A 174 11.03 -2.92 17.32
N GLY A 175 10.68 -3.73 16.31
CA GLY A 175 10.70 -3.29 14.92
C GLY A 175 9.73 -2.13 14.66
N PHE A 176 8.50 -2.22 15.16
CA PHE A 176 7.55 -1.12 15.00
C PHE A 176 7.95 0.14 15.79
N ALA A 177 8.51 -0.02 16.99
CA ALA A 177 9.04 1.10 17.77
C ALA A 177 10.18 1.82 17.04
N LEU A 178 11.05 1.06 16.36
CA LEU A 178 12.09 1.59 15.50
C LEU A 178 11.50 2.41 14.33
N LEU A 179 10.53 1.86 13.59
CA LEU A 179 9.91 2.56 12.46
C LEU A 179 9.22 3.86 12.90
N ALA A 180 8.58 3.88 14.06
CA ALA A 180 8.01 5.10 14.64
C ALA A 180 9.10 6.12 14.97
N ALA A 181 10.19 5.70 15.62
CA ALA A 181 11.31 6.58 15.96
C ALA A 181 12.04 7.16 14.72
N LEU A 182 12.03 6.43 13.60
CA LEU A 182 12.64 6.85 12.34
C LEU A 182 11.72 7.68 11.45
N SER A 183 10.41 7.72 11.73
CA SER A 183 9.42 8.44 10.92
C SER A 183 9.76 9.93 10.71
N PRO A 184 10.24 10.69 11.72
CA PRO A 184 10.61 12.10 11.52
C PRO A 184 11.77 12.33 10.55
N PHE A 185 12.58 11.30 10.29
CA PHE A 185 13.73 11.35 9.39
C PHE A 185 13.39 10.91 7.98
N ASP A 186 12.14 10.52 7.73
CA ASP A 186 11.68 10.05 6.43
C ASP A 186 12.44 8.81 5.91
N VAL A 187 12.85 7.93 6.83
CA VAL A 187 13.65 6.73 6.52
C VAL A 187 12.73 5.52 6.35
N GLY A 188 12.33 5.26 5.09
CA GLY A 188 11.64 4.04 4.66
C GLY A 188 10.37 3.69 5.44
N GLN A 189 9.85 2.47 5.22
CA GLN A 189 8.62 1.98 5.86
C GLN A 189 8.76 0.56 6.43
N ALA A 190 9.93 -0.06 6.26
CA ALA A 190 10.19 -1.43 6.65
C ALA A 190 11.54 -1.61 7.35
N ALA A 191 11.61 -2.60 8.24
CA ALA A 191 12.84 -3.00 8.90
C ALA A 191 12.85 -4.52 9.14
N ILE A 192 14.03 -5.11 9.17
CA ILE A 192 14.24 -6.52 9.53
C ILE A 192 14.93 -6.56 10.89
N VAL A 193 14.32 -7.28 11.83
CA VAL A 193 14.89 -7.53 13.15
C VAL A 193 15.05 -9.03 13.32
N ALA A 194 16.24 -9.50 13.64
CA ALA A 194 16.58 -10.91 13.88
C ALA A 194 17.55 -11.01 15.04
N ASP A 195 17.55 -12.11 15.80
CA ASP A 195 18.43 -12.27 16.96
C ASP A 195 18.42 -11.06 17.91
N HIS A 196 17.21 -10.52 18.17
CA HIS A 196 16.96 -9.33 19.00
C HIS A 196 17.67 -8.03 18.59
N ARG A 197 18.16 -7.95 17.35
CA ARG A 197 18.82 -6.75 16.82
C ARG A 197 18.29 -6.36 15.45
N VAL A 198 18.41 -5.06 15.15
CA VAL A 198 18.09 -4.52 13.83
C VAL A 198 19.15 -5.00 12.84
N VAL A 199 18.70 -5.67 11.79
CA VAL A 199 19.53 -6.22 10.73
C VAL A 199 19.56 -5.28 9.53
N ALA A 200 18.40 -4.74 9.17
CA ALA A 200 18.26 -3.83 8.05
C ALA A 200 17.10 -2.87 8.29
N ILE A 201 17.23 -1.68 7.70
CA ILE A 201 16.20 -0.65 7.62
C ILE A 201 16.09 -0.30 6.15
N GLU A 202 14.86 -0.20 5.64
CA GLU A 202 14.58 0.26 4.29
C GLU A 202 14.93 1.74 4.16
N ALA A 203 15.53 2.12 3.04
CA ALA A 203 15.66 3.51 2.64
C ALA A 203 15.28 3.63 1.16
N ALA A 204 16.03 4.43 0.39
CA ALA A 204 15.75 4.69 -1.02
C ALA A 204 15.80 3.44 -1.93
N GLU A 205 16.40 2.33 -1.49
CA GLU A 205 16.47 1.10 -2.28
C GLU A 205 15.12 0.36 -2.36
N GLY A 206 14.22 0.59 -1.41
CA GLY A 206 12.95 -0.11 -1.29
C GLY A 206 13.05 -1.51 -0.65
N THR A 207 11.88 -2.01 -0.23
CA THR A 207 11.76 -3.22 0.61
C THR A 207 12.40 -4.45 -0.04
N ASP A 208 12.13 -4.71 -1.32
CA ASP A 208 12.63 -5.93 -1.99
C ASP A 208 14.16 -5.91 -2.15
N ALA A 209 14.76 -4.75 -2.44
CA ALA A 209 16.21 -4.61 -2.52
C ALA A 209 16.86 -4.76 -1.14
N MET A 210 16.24 -4.21 -0.09
CA MET A 210 16.67 -4.43 1.30
C MET A 210 16.67 -5.92 1.66
N ILE A 211 15.61 -6.67 1.34
CA ILE A 211 15.53 -8.12 1.63
C ILE A 211 16.61 -8.89 0.87
N LYS A 212 16.83 -8.57 -0.42
CA LYS A 212 17.90 -9.19 -1.22
C LYS A 212 19.28 -8.92 -0.62
N ARG A 213 19.55 -7.68 -0.19
CA ARG A 213 20.78 -7.32 0.53
C ARG A 213 20.96 -8.15 1.80
N VAL A 214 19.90 -8.40 2.56
CA VAL A 214 19.96 -9.29 3.72
C VAL A 214 20.29 -10.73 3.31
N ALA A 215 19.64 -11.26 2.27
CA ALA A 215 19.92 -12.60 1.76
C ALA A 215 21.39 -12.78 1.33
N GLU A 216 21.98 -11.79 0.68
CA GLU A 216 23.40 -11.78 0.28
C GLU A 216 24.35 -11.77 1.49
N LEU A 217 24.04 -11.00 2.53
CA LEU A 217 24.82 -10.96 3.77
C LEU A 217 24.77 -12.30 4.51
N VAL A 218 23.62 -12.98 4.49
CA VAL A 218 23.47 -14.34 5.04
C VAL A 218 24.28 -15.35 4.23
N ALA A 219 24.14 -15.33 2.90
CA ALA A 219 24.84 -16.25 2.00
C ALA A 219 26.38 -16.12 2.09
N SER A 220 26.88 -14.89 2.28
CA SER A 220 28.31 -14.63 2.48
C SER A 220 28.81 -14.90 3.90
N GLY A 221 27.92 -15.26 4.84
CA GLY A 221 28.25 -15.49 6.24
C GLY A 221 28.60 -14.24 7.05
N ARG A 222 28.47 -13.04 6.46
CA ARG A 222 28.67 -11.74 7.13
C ARG A 222 27.54 -11.40 8.10
N LEU A 223 26.38 -11.99 7.88
CA LEU A 223 25.23 -11.95 8.77
C LEU A 223 24.86 -13.38 9.14
N LYS A 224 24.68 -13.64 10.43
CA LYS A 224 24.30 -14.95 10.96
C LYS A 224 23.11 -14.76 11.89
N PHE A 225 22.07 -15.53 11.63
CA PHE A 225 20.91 -15.76 12.49
C PHE A 225 20.38 -17.17 12.18
N ALA A 226 19.58 -17.73 13.08
CA ALA A 226 19.06 -19.08 12.89
C ALA A 226 18.13 -19.15 11.66
N ARG A 227 18.02 -20.31 11.00
CA ARG A 227 17.01 -20.47 9.94
C ARG A 227 15.61 -20.29 10.53
N HIS A 228 14.75 -19.60 9.80
CA HIS A 228 13.41 -19.22 10.29
C HIS A 228 13.46 -18.38 11.57
N ASP A 229 14.50 -17.57 11.73
CA ASP A 229 14.54 -16.43 12.63
C ASP A 229 14.46 -15.13 11.81
N GLY A 230 14.15 -14.02 12.47
CA GLY A 230 14.07 -12.72 11.84
C GLY A 230 12.70 -12.40 11.26
N VAL A 231 12.24 -11.19 11.52
CA VAL A 231 10.93 -10.70 11.14
C VAL A 231 11.09 -9.41 10.37
N LEU A 232 10.45 -9.33 9.19
CA LEU A 232 10.21 -8.06 8.53
C LEU A 232 9.03 -7.38 9.24
N VAL A 233 9.20 -6.15 9.69
CA VAL A 233 8.09 -5.28 10.08
C VAL A 233 7.85 -4.26 8.97
N LYS A 234 6.59 -3.94 8.68
CA LYS A 234 6.23 -2.86 7.75
C LYS A 234 5.05 -2.04 8.25
N ALA A 235 5.21 -0.74 8.29
CA ALA A 235 4.21 0.22 8.73
C ALA A 235 4.38 1.53 7.97
N PRO A 236 3.31 2.32 7.79
CA PRO A 236 3.49 3.67 7.30
C PRO A 236 4.25 4.53 8.30
N LYS A 237 4.87 5.59 7.81
CA LYS A 237 5.50 6.64 8.62
C LYS A 237 4.41 7.42 9.38
N ASP A 238 4.77 7.94 10.55
CA ASP A 238 3.86 8.83 11.29
C ASP A 238 3.55 10.10 10.48
N GLY A 239 2.26 10.42 10.33
CA GLY A 239 1.80 11.57 9.53
C GLY A 239 1.87 11.39 8.01
N GLN A 240 2.13 10.17 7.53
CA GLN A 240 2.06 9.83 6.11
C GLN A 240 0.62 9.90 5.58
N ASP A 241 0.45 10.44 4.37
CA ASP A 241 -0.86 10.50 3.73
C ASP A 241 -1.16 9.20 2.98
N LEU A 242 -1.84 8.28 3.67
CA LEU A 242 -2.19 6.96 3.15
C LEU A 242 -3.14 7.00 1.95
N ARG A 243 -3.66 8.17 1.58
CA ARG A 243 -4.51 8.30 0.39
C ARG A 243 -3.75 8.15 -0.91
N VAL A 244 -2.44 8.40 -0.87
CA VAL A 244 -1.55 8.39 -2.02
C VAL A 244 -0.29 7.58 -1.81
N ASP A 245 0.08 7.30 -0.56
CA ASP A 245 1.32 6.59 -0.24
C ASP A 245 1.07 5.56 0.86
N MET A 246 0.31 4.52 0.51
CA MET A 246 0.08 3.38 1.39
C MET A 246 1.16 2.32 1.15
N PRO A 247 1.84 1.84 2.22
CA PRO A 247 2.79 0.74 2.12
C PRO A 247 2.13 -0.50 1.51
N ALA A 248 2.92 -1.31 0.80
CA ALA A 248 2.44 -2.54 0.18
C ALA A 248 3.42 -3.70 0.35
N ILE A 249 2.89 -4.94 0.40
CA ILE A 249 3.66 -6.17 0.21
C ILE A 249 2.99 -7.06 -0.82
N GLY A 250 3.79 -7.78 -1.61
CA GLY A 250 3.28 -8.69 -2.63
C GLY A 250 3.84 -10.10 -2.54
N PRO A 251 3.43 -10.99 -3.45
CA PRO A 251 3.97 -12.34 -3.57
C PRO A 251 5.50 -12.40 -3.66
N ASP A 252 6.12 -11.44 -4.34
CA ASP A 252 7.56 -11.38 -4.51
C ASP A 252 8.28 -11.01 -3.21
N THR A 253 7.68 -10.15 -2.39
CA THR A 253 8.19 -9.87 -1.04
C THR A 253 8.24 -11.16 -0.21
N LEU A 254 7.20 -12.00 -0.24
CA LEU A 254 7.22 -13.28 0.48
C LEU A 254 8.29 -14.25 -0.05
N ARG A 255 8.44 -14.34 -1.38
CA ARG A 255 9.50 -15.16 -1.98
C ARG A 255 10.90 -14.68 -1.56
N ASN A 256 11.12 -13.37 -1.56
CA ASN A 256 12.37 -12.76 -1.11
C ASN A 256 12.65 -13.07 0.38
N LEU A 257 11.63 -12.99 1.24
CA LEU A 257 11.76 -13.32 2.68
C LEU A 257 12.15 -14.78 2.89
N ALA A 258 11.50 -15.70 2.17
CA ALA A 258 11.81 -17.12 2.23
C ALA A 258 13.25 -17.41 1.77
N GLN A 259 13.69 -16.76 0.69
CA GLN A 259 15.07 -16.88 0.19
C GLN A 259 16.10 -16.33 1.20
N ALA A 260 15.76 -15.25 1.91
CA ALA A 260 16.59 -14.69 2.99
C ALA A 260 16.61 -15.56 4.26
N GLY A 261 15.80 -16.63 4.32
CA GLY A 261 15.72 -17.52 5.48
C GLY A 261 14.95 -16.93 6.68
N LEU A 262 14.14 -15.89 6.44
CA LEU A 262 13.38 -15.20 7.48
C LEU A 262 12.16 -16.00 7.94
N SER A 263 11.64 -15.68 9.12
CA SER A 263 10.51 -16.37 9.74
C SER A 263 9.13 -15.90 9.23
N GLY A 264 9.03 -14.63 8.82
CA GLY A 264 7.78 -14.04 8.38
C GLY A 264 7.79 -12.52 8.38
N VAL A 265 6.59 -11.95 8.27
CA VAL A 265 6.36 -10.51 8.22
C VAL A 265 5.20 -10.10 9.13
N ALA A 266 5.39 -9.01 9.86
CA ALA A 266 4.37 -8.33 10.64
C ALA A 266 4.04 -6.97 10.01
N LEU A 267 2.76 -6.68 9.84
CA LEU A 267 2.25 -5.51 9.14
C LEU A 267 1.39 -4.67 10.08
N ARG A 268 1.38 -3.36 9.93
CA ARG A 268 0.38 -2.53 10.62
C ARG A 268 -1.01 -2.79 10.01
N ALA A 269 -1.91 -3.40 10.77
CA ALA A 269 -3.23 -3.80 10.30
C ALA A 269 -4.03 -2.58 9.80
N GLY A 270 -4.75 -2.75 8.69
CA GLY A 270 -5.54 -1.68 8.05
C GLY A 270 -4.72 -0.60 7.35
N LYS A 271 -3.38 -0.65 7.43
CA LYS A 271 -2.49 0.41 6.91
C LYS A 271 -1.46 -0.06 5.89
N VAL A 272 -1.45 -1.35 5.55
CA VAL A 272 -0.55 -1.92 4.54
C VAL A 272 -1.37 -2.71 3.54
N LEU A 273 -1.18 -2.46 2.25
CA LEU A 273 -1.80 -3.20 1.15
C LEU A 273 -1.19 -4.60 1.05
N VAL A 274 -2.06 -5.60 0.91
CA VAL A 274 -1.68 -7.03 0.75
C VAL A 274 -2.30 -7.67 -0.48
N GLY A 275 -3.10 -6.91 -1.23
CA GLY A 275 -3.67 -7.35 -2.49
C GLY A 275 -4.72 -8.39 -2.18
N ASP A 276 -4.52 -9.63 -2.64
CA ASP A 276 -5.37 -10.76 -2.29
C ASP A 276 -4.89 -11.47 -1.02
N SER A 277 -5.49 -11.12 0.11
CA SER A 277 -5.15 -11.67 1.43
C SER A 277 -5.18 -13.20 1.48
N ASP A 278 -6.16 -13.84 0.82
CA ASP A 278 -6.29 -15.30 0.82
C ASP A 278 -5.19 -15.96 -0.02
N ARG A 279 -4.92 -15.40 -1.20
CA ARG A 279 -3.84 -15.87 -2.07
C ARG A 279 -2.48 -15.67 -1.42
N LEU A 280 -2.26 -14.51 -0.80
CA LEU A 280 -1.02 -14.19 -0.11
C LEU A 280 -0.81 -15.08 1.13
N GLY A 281 -1.88 -15.35 1.89
CA GLY A 281 -1.86 -16.29 3.01
C GLY A 281 -1.52 -17.72 2.60
N LYS A 282 -2.10 -18.22 1.49
CA LYS A 282 -1.74 -19.54 0.93
C LYS A 282 -0.27 -19.61 0.52
N LEU A 283 0.23 -18.58 -0.17
CA LEU A 283 1.64 -18.51 -0.55
C LEU A 283 2.56 -18.47 0.68
N ALA A 284 2.17 -17.74 1.74
CA ALA A 284 2.93 -17.72 2.98
C ALA A 284 3.02 -19.12 3.61
N ASP A 285 1.92 -19.87 3.63
CA ASP A 285 1.89 -21.24 4.15
C ASP A 285 2.80 -22.18 3.34
N GLU A 286 2.77 -22.09 2.01
CA GLU A 286 3.64 -22.85 1.09
C GLU A 286 5.12 -22.55 1.31
N LEU A 287 5.46 -21.28 1.57
CA LEU A 287 6.82 -20.82 1.85
C LEU A 287 7.26 -21.05 3.30
N GLY A 288 6.37 -21.52 4.16
CA GLY A 288 6.66 -21.73 5.59
C GLY A 288 6.76 -20.45 6.42
N LEU A 289 6.24 -19.33 5.91
CA LEU A 289 6.28 -18.00 6.55
C LEU A 289 4.98 -17.72 7.32
N PHE A 290 5.06 -16.91 8.37
CA PHE A 290 3.88 -16.22 8.88
C PHE A 290 3.71 -14.85 8.20
N VAL A 291 2.47 -14.42 8.02
CA VAL A 291 2.11 -13.05 7.63
C VAL A 291 1.02 -12.61 8.59
N GLU A 292 1.27 -11.57 9.37
CA GLU A 292 0.37 -11.17 10.45
C GLU A 292 0.17 -9.66 10.50
N GLY A 293 -1.09 -9.22 10.50
CA GLY A 293 -1.43 -7.83 10.82
C GLY A 293 -1.50 -7.63 12.33
N VAL A 294 -0.85 -6.58 12.81
CA VAL A 294 -0.74 -6.20 14.22
C VAL A 294 -1.33 -4.81 14.43
N ALA A 295 -1.96 -4.60 15.59
CA ALA A 295 -2.55 -3.32 16.01
C ALA A 295 -1.49 -2.25 16.19
#